data_AF-A0A1R4B6H6-F1
#
_entry.id   AF-A0A1R4B6H6-F1
#
_cell.length_a   1.000
_cell.length_b   1.000
_cell.length_c   1.000
_cell.angle_alpha   90.00
_cell.angle_beta   90.00
_cell.angle_gamma   90.00
#
_symmetry.space_group_name_H-M   'P 1'
#
loop_
_entity.id
_entity.type
_entity.pdbx_description
1 polymer ?
#
loop_
_entity_poly.entity_id
_entity_poly.type
_entity_poly.pdbx_seq_one_letter_code
_entity_poly.pdbx_strand_id
1 'polypeptide(L)'
;MRIPKELVTFINQAESPNKIFNSIITSSGIEPLIFCFWSIEEIESALEMREEWDVTNCLIPFYGDWHNLFCVKLGSVFIEIVEVDDDRVVRNRWESIGDFQKSLLWQDEEPGDASGVIEGESWLNL
;
A
#
# COMPACT_ATOMS: atom_id res chain seq x y z
N MET A 1 13.38 16.21 -2.62
CA MET A 1 13.30 14.88 -3.26
C MET A 1 12.21 14.95 -4.33
N ARG A 2 12.33 14.24 -5.46
CA ARG A 2 11.32 14.26 -6.54
C ARG A 2 10.68 12.89 -6.67
N ILE A 3 9.36 12.84 -6.77
CA ILE A 3 8.61 11.61 -7.02
C ILE A 3 9.00 11.04 -8.41
N PRO A 4 9.37 9.76 -8.52
CA PRO A 4 9.72 9.12 -9.79
C PRO A 4 8.57 9.17 -10.80
N LYS A 5 8.92 9.35 -12.08
CA LYS A 5 7.93 9.45 -13.16
C LYS A 5 7.13 8.16 -13.31
N GLU A 6 7.76 7.02 -13.09
CA GLU A 6 7.13 5.71 -13.14
C GLU A 6 6.05 5.59 -12.05
N LEU A 7 6.30 6.12 -10.84
CA LEU A 7 5.31 6.14 -9.76
C LEU A 7 4.13 7.05 -10.12
N VAL A 8 4.42 8.26 -10.62
CA VAL A 8 3.36 9.18 -11.08
C VAL A 8 2.50 8.55 -12.17
N THR A 9 3.13 7.81 -13.10
CA THR A 9 2.42 7.13 -14.19
C THR A 9 1.54 6.00 -13.65
N PHE A 10 1.99 5.26 -12.63
CA PHE A 10 1.20 4.23 -11.97
C PHE A 10 -0.01 4.80 -11.22
N ILE A 11 0.20 5.83 -10.39
CA ILE A 11 -0.88 6.44 -9.59
C ILE A 11 -1.93 7.10 -10.49
N ASN A 12 -1.50 7.80 -11.55
CA ASN A 12 -2.37 8.53 -12.47
C ASN A 12 -2.77 7.71 -13.71
N GLN A 13 -2.88 6.39 -13.58
CA GLN A 13 -3.43 5.55 -14.65
C GLN A 13 -4.83 6.01 -15.05
N ALA A 14 -5.21 5.76 -16.32
CA ALA A 14 -6.52 6.14 -16.85
C ALA A 14 -7.68 5.56 -16.03
N GLU A 15 -7.46 4.35 -15.50
CA GLU A 15 -8.27 3.77 -14.45
C GLU A 15 -7.44 3.74 -13.16
N SER A 16 -7.99 4.26 -12.07
CA SER A 16 -7.28 4.35 -10.80
C SER A 16 -6.88 2.95 -10.31
N PRO A 17 -5.64 2.74 -9.83
CA PRO A 17 -5.22 1.46 -9.23
C PRO A 17 -6.19 0.94 -8.16
N ASN A 18 -6.81 1.85 -7.40
CA ASN A 18 -7.82 1.53 -6.38
C ASN A 18 -9.11 0.89 -6.91
N LYS A 19 -9.33 0.89 -8.23
CA LYS A 19 -10.50 0.26 -8.87
C LYS A 19 -10.19 -1.07 -9.53
N ILE A 20 -8.92 -1.34 -9.81
CA ILE A 20 -8.48 -2.49 -10.61
C ILE A 20 -7.70 -3.52 -9.79
N PHE A 21 -7.23 -3.14 -8.60
CA PHE A 21 -6.51 -4.01 -7.69
C PHE A 21 -7.13 -3.94 -6.30
N ASN A 22 -7.33 -5.10 -5.68
CA ASN A 22 -7.75 -5.21 -4.28
C ASN A 22 -6.86 -6.19 -3.48
N SER A 23 -5.86 -6.79 -4.12
CA SER A 23 -4.96 -7.77 -3.51
C SER A 23 -3.57 -7.70 -4.12
N ILE A 24 -2.59 -8.25 -3.42
CA ILE A 24 -1.18 -8.31 -3.83
C ILE A 24 -0.57 -9.68 -3.49
N ILE A 25 0.32 -10.16 -4.34
CA ILE A 25 1.13 -11.36 -4.10
C ILE A 25 2.42 -10.95 -3.37
N THR A 26 2.60 -11.47 -2.16
CA THR A 26 3.79 -11.31 -1.32
C THR A 26 4.51 -12.64 -1.13
N SER A 27 5.60 -12.62 -0.37
CA SER A 27 6.28 -13.85 0.07
C SER A 27 5.42 -14.73 1.00
N SER A 28 4.39 -14.17 1.64
CA SER A 28 3.47 -14.88 2.54
C SER A 28 2.24 -15.46 1.82
N GLY A 29 1.96 -15.02 0.58
CA GLY A 29 0.81 -15.47 -0.19
C GLY A 29 0.08 -14.31 -0.88
N ILE A 30 -1.23 -14.47 -1.09
CA ILE A 30 -2.09 -13.38 -1.57
C ILE A 30 -2.64 -12.66 -0.35
N GLU A 31 -2.44 -11.35 -0.30
CA GLU A 31 -2.88 -10.48 0.79
C GLU A 31 -3.83 -9.40 0.27
N PRO A 32 -4.90 -9.06 1.01
CA PRO A 32 -5.81 -7.99 0.62
C PRO A 32 -5.14 -6.62 0.78
N LEU A 33 -5.37 -5.74 -0.19
CA LEU A 33 -5.01 -4.33 -0.12
C LEU A 33 -6.09 -3.58 0.67
N ILE A 34 -5.88 -3.45 1.99
CA ILE A 34 -6.86 -2.86 2.91
C ILE A 34 -6.97 -1.32 2.82
N PHE A 35 -5.95 -0.66 2.28
CA PHE A 35 -5.90 0.79 2.05
C PHE A 35 -6.00 1.13 0.56
N CYS A 36 -6.15 2.42 0.28
CA CYS A 36 -6.02 2.97 -1.07
C CYS A 36 -4.58 3.38 -1.37
N PHE A 37 -4.15 3.21 -2.63
CA PHE A 37 -3.03 3.95 -3.19
C PHE A 37 -3.30 5.44 -3.07
N TRP A 38 -2.31 6.15 -2.53
CA TRP A 38 -2.37 7.58 -2.28
C TRP A 38 -2.34 8.38 -3.58
N SER A 39 -2.97 9.55 -3.57
CA SER A 39 -2.81 10.55 -4.60
C SER A 39 -1.40 11.14 -4.58
N ILE A 40 -1.03 11.89 -5.63
CA ILE A 40 0.27 12.58 -5.65
C ILE A 40 0.37 13.60 -4.52
N GLU A 41 -0.71 14.31 -4.21
CA GLU A 41 -0.80 15.28 -3.11
C GLU A 41 -0.64 14.60 -1.73
N GLU A 42 -1.23 13.42 -1.55
CA GLU A 42 -1.06 12.61 -0.34
C GLU A 42 0.38 12.12 -0.19
N ILE A 43 1.03 11.70 -1.29
CA ILE A 43 2.46 11.33 -1.29
C ILE A 43 3.32 12.53 -0.91
N GLU A 44 3.07 13.70 -1.48
CA GLU A 44 3.80 14.93 -1.14
C GLU A 44 3.64 15.30 0.34
N SER A 45 2.42 15.18 0.88
CA SER A 45 2.14 15.41 2.30
C SER A 45 2.88 14.40 3.19
N ALA A 46 2.86 13.11 2.83
CA ALA A 46 3.56 12.06 3.55
C ALA A 46 5.09 12.25 3.54
N LEU A 47 5.64 12.83 2.47
CA LEU A 47 7.07 13.15 2.41
C LEU A 47 7.49 14.24 3.40
N GLU A 48 6.57 15.12 3.83
CA GLU A 48 6.80 16.10 4.88
C GLU A 48 6.76 15.46 6.28
N MET A 49 5.90 14.45 6.47
CA MET A 49 5.72 13.74 7.75
C MET A 49 6.72 12.59 7.97
N ARG A 50 7.49 12.21 6.96
CA ARG A 50 8.33 10.99 7.00
C ARG A 50 9.30 10.90 8.18
N GLU A 51 9.82 12.04 8.66
CA GLU A 51 10.74 12.07 9.80
C GLU A 51 10.00 11.71 11.10
N GLU A 52 8.75 12.14 11.26
CA GLU A 52 7.90 11.77 12.40
C GLU A 52 7.54 10.29 12.41
N TRP A 53 7.60 9.64 11.23
CA TRP A 53 7.34 8.22 11.06
C TRP A 53 8.63 7.38 11.04
N ASP A 54 9.80 7.93 11.36
CA ASP A 54 11.10 7.23 11.25
C ASP A 54 11.36 6.61 9.86
N VAL A 55 10.76 7.18 8.80
CA VAL A 55 10.94 6.74 7.42
C VAL A 55 12.16 7.45 6.83
N THR A 56 13.16 6.67 6.44
CA THR A 56 14.42 7.21 5.90
C THR A 56 14.21 8.02 4.61
N ASN A 57 15.08 9.03 4.40
CA ASN A 57 15.00 9.94 3.24
C ASN A 57 15.15 9.28 1.86
N CYS A 58 15.53 8.00 1.78
CA CYS A 58 15.59 7.25 0.52
C CYS A 58 14.29 6.51 0.20
N LEU A 59 13.28 6.57 1.08
CA LEU A 59 11.97 5.96 0.90
C LEU A 59 10.91 7.04 0.59
N ILE A 60 10.06 6.75 -0.40
CA ILE A 60 8.88 7.53 -0.74
C ILE A 60 7.65 6.65 -0.50
N PRO A 61 6.94 6.82 0.62
CA PRO A 61 5.72 6.06 0.87
C PRO A 61 4.61 6.48 -0.13
N PHE A 62 3.83 5.51 -0.60
CA PHE A 62 2.74 5.75 -1.57
C PHE A 62 1.48 4.91 -1.35
N TYR A 63 1.49 4.06 -0.32
CA TYR A 63 0.39 3.18 0.04
C TYR A 63 0.57 2.75 1.49
N GLY A 64 -0.55 2.55 2.20
CA GLY A 64 -0.56 1.95 3.52
C GLY A 64 -1.00 2.90 4.63
N ASP A 65 -0.62 2.56 5.85
CA ASP A 65 -0.70 3.42 7.03
C ASP A 65 0.68 3.59 7.67
N TRP A 66 0.79 4.43 8.69
CA TRP A 66 2.06 4.69 9.38
C TRP A 66 2.72 3.42 9.98
N HIS A 67 1.97 2.32 10.12
CA HIS A 67 2.48 1.02 10.54
C HIS A 67 3.04 0.21 9.36
N ASN A 68 2.28 0.05 8.26
CA ASN A 68 2.70 -0.76 7.11
C ASN A 68 2.66 0.07 5.83
N LEU A 69 3.83 0.32 5.24
CA LEU A 69 3.98 1.19 4.08
C LEU A 69 4.55 0.45 2.89
N PHE A 70 3.98 0.66 1.71
CA PHE A 70 4.75 0.47 0.47
C PHE A 70 5.48 1.75 0.13
N CYS A 71 6.76 1.60 -0.15
CA CYS A 71 7.67 2.68 -0.42
C CYS A 71 8.41 2.45 -1.73
N VAL A 72 8.58 3.51 -2.50
CA VAL A 72 9.62 3.54 -3.52
C VAL A 72 10.95 3.80 -2.81
N LYS A 73 11.90 2.89 -2.98
CA LYS A 73 13.27 3.07 -2.49
C LYS A 73 14.18 3.54 -3.61
N LEU A 74 14.73 4.74 -3.41
CA LEU A 74 15.64 5.38 -4.34
C LEU A 74 17.08 4.88 -4.12
N GLY A 75 17.57 4.07 -5.07
CA GLY A 75 18.99 3.77 -5.20
C GLY A 75 19.72 4.82 -6.05
N SER A 76 21.05 4.73 -6.13
CA SER A 76 21.86 5.65 -6.94
C SER A 76 21.60 5.50 -8.44
N VAL A 77 21.16 4.31 -8.89
CA VAL A 77 20.92 3.98 -10.31
C VAL A 77 19.67 3.13 -10.54
N PHE A 78 18.98 2.70 -9.48
CA PHE A 78 17.83 1.82 -9.56
C PHE A 78 16.72 2.29 -8.62
N ILE A 79 15.50 1.88 -8.94
CA ILE A 79 14.29 2.14 -8.16
C ILE A 79 13.69 0.78 -7.82
N GLU A 80 13.58 0.47 -6.53
CA GLU A 80 12.89 -0.73 -6.05
C GLU A 80 11.62 -0.32 -5.29
N ILE A 81 10.62 -1.20 -5.24
CA ILE A 81 9.50 -1.07 -4.30
C ILE A 81 9.79 -1.97 -3.11
N VAL A 82 9.54 -1.46 -1.91
CA VAL A 82 9.66 -2.22 -0.67
C VAL A 82 8.41 -2.06 0.15
N GLU A 83 8.03 -3.14 0.83
CA GLU A 83 7.09 -3.07 1.94
C GLU A 83 7.88 -3.00 3.24
N VAL A 84 7.58 -2.01 4.07
CA VAL A 84 8.15 -1.85 5.40
C VAL A 84 7.06 -1.91 6.46
N ASP A 85 7.36 -2.57 7.57
CA ASP A 85 6.46 -2.67 8.72
C ASP A 85 6.71 -1.57 9.76
N ASP A 86 6.09 -1.73 10.93
CA ASP A 86 6.12 -0.77 12.04
C ASP A 86 7.54 -0.57 12.57
N ASP A 87 8.35 -1.63 12.55
CA ASP A 87 9.77 -1.62 12.93
C ASP A 87 10.69 -1.14 11.79
N ARG A 88 10.11 -0.68 10.67
CA ARG A 88 10.81 -0.27 9.43
C ARG A 88 11.66 -1.39 8.82
N VAL A 89 11.29 -2.64 9.09
CA VAL A 89 11.91 -3.83 8.50
C VAL A 89 11.28 -4.10 7.15
N VAL A 90 12.13 -4.30 6.13
CA VAL A 90 11.66 -4.65 4.79
C VAL A 90 11.13 -6.08 4.77
N ARG A 91 9.83 -6.25 4.50
CA ARG A 91 9.14 -7.55 4.43
C ARG A 91 9.11 -8.11 3.02
N ASN A 92 8.77 -7.26 2.03
CA ASN A 92 8.71 -7.64 0.63
C ASN A 92 9.49 -6.65 -0.25
N ARG A 93 9.92 -7.11 -1.43
CA ARG A 93 10.72 -6.34 -2.38
C ARG A 93 10.31 -6.64 -3.81
N TRP A 94 10.25 -5.59 -4.62
CA TRP A 94 10.08 -5.69 -6.07
C TRP A 94 11.16 -4.87 -6.76
N GLU A 95 11.82 -5.48 -7.75
CA GLU A 95 12.98 -4.89 -8.44
C GLU A 95 12.62 -3.65 -9.27
N SER A 96 11.34 -3.45 -9.55
CA SER A 96 10.81 -2.31 -10.28
C SER A 96 9.32 -2.08 -9.99
N ILE A 97 8.81 -0.90 -10.37
CA ILE A 97 7.36 -0.64 -10.35
C ILE A 97 6.60 -1.60 -11.28
N GLY A 98 7.22 -2.01 -12.39
CA GLY A 98 6.61 -2.99 -13.29
C GLY A 98 6.46 -4.38 -12.64
N ASP A 99 7.43 -4.79 -11.83
CA ASP A 99 7.34 -6.07 -11.09
C ASP A 99 6.37 -5.99 -9.93
N PHE A 100 6.29 -4.84 -9.26
CA PHE A 100 5.22 -4.55 -8.29
C PHE A 100 3.84 -4.67 -8.94
N GLN A 101 3.61 -4.04 -10.09
CA GLN A 101 2.33 -4.12 -10.79
C GLN A 101 1.93 -5.56 -11.17
N LYS A 102 2.88 -6.40 -11.56
CA LYS A 102 2.60 -7.83 -11.87
C LYS A 102 2.16 -8.63 -10.65
N SER A 103 2.46 -8.16 -9.44
CA SER A 103 2.01 -8.78 -8.19
C SER A 103 0.64 -8.31 -7.73
N LEU A 104 0.12 -7.22 -8.30
CA LEU A 104 -1.22 -6.72 -8.00
C LEU A 104 -2.27 -7.50 -8.79
N LEU A 105 -3.39 -7.80 -8.14
CA LEU A 105 -4.51 -8.50 -8.76
C LEU A 105 -5.84 -8.06 -8.16
N TRP A 106 -6.90 -8.36 -8.88
CA TRP A 106 -8.25 -8.41 -8.35
C TRP A 106 -8.57 -9.84 -7.95
N GLN A 107 -8.99 -10.02 -6.70
CA GLN A 107 -9.53 -11.26 -6.19
C GLN A 107 -11.00 -11.04 -5.86
N ASP A 108 -11.89 -11.89 -6.38
CA ASP A 108 -13.30 -11.82 -6.00
C ASP A 108 -13.42 -11.99 -4.49
N GLU A 109 -14.19 -11.12 -3.85
CA GLU A 109 -14.50 -11.26 -2.43
C GLU A 109 -15.15 -12.63 -2.23
N GLU A 110 -14.54 -13.51 -1.44
CA GLU A 110 -15.25 -14.70 -1.00
C GLU A 110 -16.50 -14.24 -0.23
N PRO A 111 -17.69 -14.81 -0.49
CA PRO A 111 -18.89 -14.43 0.23
C PRO A 111 -18.63 -14.58 1.72
N GLY A 112 -18.53 -13.46 2.43
CA GLY A 112 -18.24 -13.44 3.84
C GLY A 112 -19.24 -14.33 4.57
N ASP A 113 -18.72 -15.26 5.38
CA ASP A 113 -19.57 -16.11 6.21
C ASP A 113 -20.31 -15.23 7.23
N ALA A 114 -21.52 -14.82 6.87
CA ALA A 114 -22.41 -14.04 7.71
C ALA A 114 -23.00 -14.84 8.88
N SER A 115 -22.45 -16.04 9.18
CA SER A 115 -22.86 -16.89 10.30
C SER A 115 -22.65 -16.26 11.68
N GLY A 116 -21.99 -15.10 11.76
CA GLY A 116 -21.70 -14.38 13.01
C GLY A 116 -22.64 -13.23 13.39
N VAL A 117 -23.64 -12.86 12.56
CA VAL A 117 -24.63 -11.86 12.99
C VAL A 117 -25.61 -12.53 13.96
N ILE A 118 -25.29 -12.47 15.25
CA ILE A 118 -26.25 -12.78 16.31
C ILE A 118 -27.26 -11.63 16.31
N GLU A 119 -28.41 -11.89 15.72
CA GLU A 119 -29.57 -11.00 15.77
C GLU A 119 -30.06 -10.95 17.22
N GLY A 120 -29.58 -9.96 17.99
CA GLY A 120 -30.18 -9.57 19.26
C GLY A 120 -29.28 -9.67 20.48
N GLU A 121 -28.43 -8.67 20.69
CA GLU A 121 -28.25 -8.10 22.02
C GLU A 121 -28.26 -6.57 21.89
N SER A 122 -29.42 -5.97 22.21
CA SER A 122 -29.53 -4.52 22.40
C SER A 122 -28.79 -4.15 23.67
N TRP A 123 -27.62 -3.54 23.54
CA TRP A 123 -26.84 -3.00 24.68
C TRP A 123 -27.41 -1.68 25.23
N LEU A 124 -28.56 -1.22 24.72
CA LEU A 124 -29.30 -0.08 25.26
C LEU A 124 -30.48 -0.58 26.09
N ASN A 125 -30.19 -0.94 27.34
CA ASN A 125 -31.17 -0.80 28.42
C ASN A 125 -30.83 0.49 29.16
N LEU A 126 -31.44 1.60 28.73
CA LEU A 126 -31.63 2.81 29.52
C LEU A 126 -33.09 2.87 29.98
#